data_AF-A0A915UIS0-F1
#
_entry.id   AF-A0A915UIS0-F1
#
_cell.length_a   1.000
_cell.length_b   1.000
_cell.length_c   1.000
_cell.angle_alpha   90.00
_cell.angle_beta   90.00
_cell.angle_gamma   90.00
#
_symmetry.space_group_name_H-M   'P 1'
#
loop_
_entity.id
_entity.type
_entity.pdbx_description
1 polymer ?
#
loop_
_entity_poly.entity_id
_entity_poly.type
_entity_poly.pdbx_seq_one_letter_code
_entity_poly.pdbx_strand_id
1 'polypeptide(L)'
;MTRTLADEREAARLAEAAVQLAALALGRVPDWSRVDALALPLSCADAPGPLVGLDAAAETSRVQAIEDAASRWGVDTPRWRLAWQCHAAGVLVAWPRAGTTPSVGIWVGDDVEGDGAPWIDTNQRIRVLGVVAGRGGARSSQVVTIARSASGAPVTLLAWRSGQY
;
A
#
# COMPACT_ATOMS: atom_id res chain seq x y z
N MET A 1 -17.03 -2.09 -23.66
CA MET A 1 -16.64 -3.14 -22.69
C MET A 1 -15.12 -3.34 -22.58
N THR A 2 -14.34 -3.16 -23.66
CA THR A 2 -12.86 -3.33 -23.65
C THR A 2 -12.08 -2.27 -22.87
N ARG A 3 -12.59 -1.04 -22.78
CA ARG A 3 -11.92 0.09 -22.10
C ARG A 3 -11.86 -0.07 -20.57
N THR A 4 -12.97 -0.51 -19.95
CA THR A 4 -13.04 -0.77 -18.50
C THR A 4 -12.03 -1.82 -18.05
N LEU A 5 -11.90 -2.91 -18.81
CA LEU A 5 -10.97 -3.99 -18.50
C LEU A 5 -9.50 -3.59 -18.68
N ALA A 6 -9.21 -2.64 -19.59
CA ALA A 6 -7.90 -2.04 -19.72
C ALA A 6 -7.56 -1.12 -18.55
N ASP A 7 -8.52 -0.28 -18.13
CA ASP A 7 -8.37 0.63 -16.99
C ASP A 7 -8.17 -0.15 -15.67
N GLU A 8 -8.88 -1.27 -15.47
CA GLU A 8 -8.69 -2.16 -14.32
C GLU A 8 -7.30 -2.82 -14.29
N ARG A 9 -6.81 -3.28 -15.45
CA ARG A 9 -5.46 -3.88 -15.57
C ARG A 9 -4.37 -2.84 -15.34
N GLU A 10 -4.56 -1.62 -15.82
CA GLU A 10 -3.66 -0.49 -15.56
C GLU A 10 -3.59 -0.19 -14.06
N ALA A 11 -4.75 -0.11 -13.38
CA ALA A 11 -4.81 0.09 -11.94
C ALA A 11 -4.11 -1.05 -11.16
N ALA A 12 -4.31 -2.30 -11.58
CA ALA A 12 -3.69 -3.46 -10.94
C ALA A 12 -2.16 -3.47 -11.07
N ARG A 13 -1.62 -3.18 -12.25
CA ARG A 13 -0.17 -3.07 -12.49
C ARG A 13 0.44 -1.91 -11.72
N LEU A 14 -0.30 -0.80 -11.62
CA LEU A 14 0.16 0.35 -10.84
C LEU A 14 0.18 0.02 -9.34
N ALA A 15 -0.82 -0.71 -8.83
CA ALA A 15 -0.84 -1.13 -7.43
C ALA A 15 0.31 -2.10 -7.12
N GLU A 16 0.64 -3.00 -8.05
CA GLU A 16 1.79 -3.89 -7.96
C GLU A 16 3.12 -3.12 -7.92
N ALA A 17 3.31 -2.16 -8.84
CA ALA A 17 4.50 -1.32 -8.85
C ALA A 17 4.61 -0.48 -7.56
N ALA A 18 3.47 0.00 -7.03
CA ALA A 18 3.43 0.80 -5.81
C ALA A 18 3.89 0.00 -4.58
N VAL A 19 3.43 -1.23 -4.40
CA VAL A 19 3.88 -2.06 -3.26
C VAL A 19 5.35 -2.48 -3.39
N GLN A 20 5.85 -2.69 -4.61
CA GLN A 20 7.28 -2.95 -4.84
C GLN A 20 8.15 -1.72 -4.49
N LEU A 21 7.72 -0.51 -4.91
CA LEU A 21 8.39 0.73 -4.53
C LEU A 21 8.37 0.94 -3.00
N ALA A 22 7.24 0.66 -2.37
CA ALA A 22 7.10 0.76 -0.92
C ALA A 22 8.02 -0.22 -0.18
N ALA A 23 8.11 -1.48 -0.63
CA ALA A 23 9.02 -2.47 -0.06
C ALA A 23 10.49 -2.03 -0.16
N LEU A 24 10.90 -1.47 -1.32
CA LEU A 24 12.23 -0.90 -1.51
C LEU A 24 12.49 0.28 -0.56
N ALA A 25 11.50 1.16 -0.39
CA ALA A 25 11.60 2.32 0.50
C ALA A 25 11.69 1.91 1.98
N LEU A 26 10.88 0.94 2.41
CA LEU A 26 10.89 0.39 3.77
C LEU A 26 12.23 -0.27 4.10
N GLY A 27 12.91 -0.88 3.12
CA GLY A 27 14.26 -1.41 3.29
C GLY A 27 15.30 -0.35 3.72
N ARG A 28 15.01 0.94 3.50
CA ARG A 28 15.87 2.07 3.92
C ARG A 28 15.48 2.63 5.29
N VAL A 29 14.34 2.23 5.84
CA VAL A 29 13.87 2.69 7.16
C VAL A 29 14.56 1.84 8.22
N PRO A 30 15.36 2.40 9.15
CA PRO A 30 16.16 1.60 10.07
C PRO A 30 15.33 0.87 11.13
N ASP A 31 14.16 1.38 11.50
CA ASP A 31 13.33 0.86 12.59
C ASP A 31 11.91 0.57 12.09
N TRP A 32 11.45 -0.66 12.27
CA TRP A 32 10.10 -1.11 11.94
C TRP A 32 9.23 -1.37 13.17
N SER A 33 9.79 -1.24 14.39
CA SER A 33 9.11 -1.59 15.64
C SER A 33 7.85 -0.80 15.95
N ARG A 34 7.66 0.35 15.30
CA ARG A 34 6.49 1.23 15.44
C ARG A 34 5.82 1.43 14.09
N VAL A 35 4.89 0.53 13.76
CA VAL A 35 4.19 0.53 12.47
C VAL A 35 3.36 1.81 12.28
N ASP A 36 2.78 2.33 13.37
CA ASP A 36 1.99 3.57 13.37
C ASP A 36 2.81 4.83 13.06
N ALA A 37 4.13 4.76 13.27
CA ALA A 37 5.08 5.85 13.01
C ALA A 37 5.86 5.67 11.69
N LEU A 38 5.66 4.56 10.98
CA LEU A 38 6.34 4.31 9.72
C LEU A 38 5.91 5.31 8.65
N ALA A 39 6.90 5.95 8.03
CA ALA A 39 6.75 6.79 6.86
C ALA A 39 7.70 6.31 5.77
N LEU A 40 7.23 6.31 4.52
CA LEU A 40 8.10 5.94 3.40
C LEU A 40 9.00 7.12 3.03
N PRO A 41 10.33 6.94 2.90
CA PRO A 41 11.25 7.98 2.43
C PRO A 41 11.12 8.18 0.92
N LEU A 42 9.92 8.54 0.47
CA LEU A 42 9.52 8.73 -0.92
C LEU A 42 8.99 10.14 -1.10
N SER A 43 9.51 10.85 -2.11
CA SER A 43 8.94 12.12 -2.56
C SER A 43 7.79 11.89 -3.53
N CYS A 44 6.77 12.75 -3.47
CA CYS A 44 5.77 12.86 -4.52
C CYS A 44 6.05 14.13 -5.34
N ALA A 45 6.36 13.96 -6.63
CA ALA A 45 6.54 15.09 -7.54
C ALA A 45 5.18 15.73 -7.88
N ASP A 46 5.19 16.87 -8.59
CA ASP A 46 3.96 17.49 -9.06
C ASP A 46 3.20 16.58 -10.04
N ALA A 47 1.88 16.60 -9.94
CA ALA A 47 1.02 15.84 -10.82
C ALA A 47 1.11 16.38 -12.26
N PRO A 48 1.29 15.51 -13.28
CA PRO A 48 1.36 15.94 -14.67
C PRO A 48 0.00 16.36 -15.26
N GLY A 49 -1.09 16.23 -14.49
CA GLY A 49 -2.46 16.52 -14.89
C GLY A 49 -3.45 16.33 -13.73
N PRO A 50 -4.76 16.45 -13.98
CA PRO A 50 -5.79 16.28 -12.95
C PRO A 50 -5.75 14.88 -12.34
N LEU A 51 -5.87 14.79 -11.02
CA LEU A 51 -5.83 13.52 -10.28
C LEU A 51 -7.22 12.87 -10.20
N VAL A 52 -7.26 11.55 -10.26
CA VAL A 52 -8.41 10.79 -9.77
C VAL A 52 -8.43 10.89 -8.25
N GLY A 53 -9.55 11.29 -7.64
CA GLY A 53 -9.64 11.44 -6.19
C GLY A 53 -9.42 10.11 -5.45
N LEU A 54 -8.59 10.15 -4.40
CA LEU A 54 -8.43 9.06 -3.44
C LEU A 54 -8.58 9.65 -2.03
N ASP A 55 -9.71 9.34 -1.39
CA ASP A 55 -9.96 9.70 0.01
C ASP A 55 -9.30 8.65 0.91
N ALA A 56 -8.13 8.99 1.47
CA ALA A 56 -7.38 8.07 2.29
C ALA A 56 -8.07 7.72 3.62
N ALA A 57 -8.91 8.62 4.16
CA ALA A 57 -9.64 8.33 5.39
C ALA A 57 -10.73 7.29 5.12
N ALA A 58 -11.52 7.51 4.06
CA ALA A 58 -12.52 6.54 3.61
C ALA A 58 -11.87 5.20 3.23
N GLU A 59 -10.71 5.24 2.58
CA GLU A 59 -9.94 4.04 2.25
C GLU A 59 -9.54 3.25 3.50
N THR A 60 -8.96 3.95 4.48
CA THR A 60 -8.52 3.36 5.74
C THR A 60 -9.68 2.68 6.46
N SER A 61 -10.82 3.37 6.59
CA SER A 61 -12.02 2.79 7.23
C SER A 61 -12.51 1.54 6.52
N ARG A 62 -12.50 1.55 5.18
CA ARG A 62 -12.99 0.44 4.38
C ARG A 62 -12.09 -0.79 4.46
N VAL A 63 -10.78 -0.61 4.34
CA VAL A 63 -9.82 -1.73 4.42
C VAL A 63 -9.74 -2.29 5.84
N GLN A 64 -9.90 -1.43 6.86
CA GLN A 64 -10.02 -1.87 8.24
C GLN A 64 -11.29 -2.69 8.46
N ALA A 65 -12.44 -2.28 7.90
CA ALA A 65 -13.68 -3.03 8.03
C ALA A 65 -13.58 -4.44 7.42
N ILE A 66 -12.82 -4.60 6.33
CA ILE A 66 -12.58 -5.91 5.70
C ILE A 66 -11.69 -6.78 6.58
N GLU A 67 -10.63 -6.22 7.17
CA GLU A 67 -9.74 -6.93 8.07
C GLU A 67 -10.48 -7.35 9.37
N ASP A 68 -11.28 -6.44 9.94
CA ASP A 68 -12.09 -6.69 11.14
C ASP A 68 -13.17 -7.75 10.87
N ALA A 69 -13.86 -7.68 9.72
CA ALA A 69 -14.89 -8.63 9.32
C ALA A 69 -14.35 -10.04 9.05
N ALA A 70 -13.09 -10.15 8.61
CA ALA A 70 -12.45 -11.46 8.51
C ALA A 70 -12.32 -12.13 9.89
N SER A 71 -12.23 -11.33 10.97
CA SER A 71 -12.22 -11.76 12.37
C SER A 71 -11.24 -12.92 12.68
N ARG A 72 -10.15 -13.02 11.91
CA ARG A 72 -9.23 -14.17 11.96
C ARG A 72 -8.20 -14.07 13.09
N TRP A 73 -7.97 -12.87 13.62
CA TRP A 73 -6.81 -12.57 14.45
C TRP A 73 -7.14 -11.88 15.79
N GLY A 74 -8.41 -11.58 16.07
CA GLY A 74 -8.82 -11.03 17.36
C GLY A 74 -8.09 -9.73 17.72
N VAL A 75 -7.39 -9.73 18.85
CA VAL A 75 -6.62 -8.56 19.34
C VAL A 75 -5.42 -8.21 18.45
N ASP A 76 -4.91 -9.18 17.70
CA ASP A 76 -3.81 -9.03 16.74
C ASP A 76 -4.29 -8.63 15.34
N THR A 77 -5.56 -8.24 15.19
CA THR A 77 -6.09 -7.79 13.91
C THR A 77 -5.28 -6.58 13.43
N PRO A 78 -4.62 -6.66 12.26
CA PRO A 78 -3.75 -5.59 11.80
C PRO A 78 -4.51 -4.28 11.65
N ARG A 79 -3.84 -3.20 12.05
CA ARG A 79 -4.37 -1.86 11.89
C ARG A 79 -3.63 -1.15 10.78
N TRP A 80 -4.38 -0.61 9.84
CA TRP A 80 -3.82 0.03 8.66
C TRP A 80 -3.52 1.50 8.91
N ARG A 81 -2.28 1.92 8.65
CA ARG A 81 -1.85 3.32 8.70
C ARG A 81 -1.36 3.77 7.34
N LEU A 82 -1.87 4.90 6.85
CA LEU A 82 -1.34 5.51 5.63
C LEU A 82 0.13 5.92 5.86
N ALA A 83 1.03 5.36 5.07
CA ALA A 83 2.46 5.64 5.13
C ALA A 83 2.92 6.57 3.99
N TRP A 84 2.19 6.58 2.87
CA TRP A 84 2.49 7.44 1.72
C TRP A 84 1.29 7.58 0.79
N GLN A 85 1.13 8.75 0.17
CA GLN A 85 0.12 8.99 -0.87
C GLN A 85 0.72 9.83 -1.98
N CYS A 86 0.43 9.47 -3.22
CA CYS A 86 0.88 10.18 -4.41
C CYS A 86 -0.03 9.83 -5.62
N HIS A 87 0.55 9.85 -6.81
CA HIS A 87 -0.08 9.53 -8.08
C HIS A 87 0.84 8.67 -8.94
N ALA A 88 0.31 8.17 -10.06
CA ALA A 88 1.01 7.21 -10.91
C ALA A 88 2.43 7.64 -11.32
N ALA A 89 2.66 8.91 -11.64
CA ALA A 89 3.99 9.42 -11.98
C ALA A 89 5.00 9.36 -10.81
N GLY A 90 4.56 9.43 -9.55
CA GLY A 90 5.45 9.25 -8.39
C GLY A 90 5.87 7.80 -8.18
N VAL A 91 5.09 6.84 -8.69
CA VAL A 91 5.44 5.42 -8.68
C VAL A 91 6.31 5.05 -9.87
N LEU A 92 5.93 5.49 -11.06
CA LEU A 92 6.53 5.07 -12.34
C LEU A 92 7.57 6.04 -12.90
N VAL A 93 7.83 7.17 -12.21
CA VAL A 93 8.71 8.28 -12.65
C VAL A 93 8.19 9.03 -13.89
N ALA A 94 7.21 8.47 -14.61
CA ALA A 94 6.55 9.09 -15.76
C ALA A 94 5.07 8.73 -15.81
N TRP A 95 4.26 9.65 -16.33
CA TRP A 95 2.86 9.41 -16.70
C TRP A 95 2.45 10.36 -17.83
N PRO A 96 1.54 9.96 -18.74
CA PRO A 96 1.04 10.86 -19.77
C PRO A 96 0.43 12.14 -19.17
N ARG A 97 0.80 13.30 -19.74
CA ARG A 97 0.20 14.60 -19.36
C ARG A 97 -1.25 14.74 -19.79
N ALA A 98 -1.66 14.00 -20.82
CA ALA A 98 -3.02 14.02 -21.32
C ALA A 98 -3.92 13.10 -20.50
N GLY A 99 -5.04 13.65 -20.02
CA GLY A 99 -6.05 12.92 -19.27
C GLY A 99 -5.86 12.97 -17.75
N THR A 100 -6.60 12.12 -17.03
CA THR A 100 -6.51 12.02 -15.58
C THR A 100 -5.40 11.06 -15.14
N THR A 101 -4.69 11.43 -14.09
CA THR A 101 -3.62 10.62 -13.48
C THR A 101 -4.20 9.83 -12.30
N PRO A 102 -4.02 8.49 -12.26
CA PRO A 102 -4.42 7.69 -11.12
C PRO A 102 -3.75 8.13 -9.82
N SER A 103 -4.50 8.12 -8.73
CA SER A 103 -3.96 8.31 -7.39
C SER A 103 -3.55 6.99 -6.78
N VAL A 104 -2.52 7.02 -5.94
CA VAL A 104 -1.92 5.87 -5.29
C VAL A 104 -1.80 6.16 -3.80
N GLY A 105 -2.25 5.25 -2.97
CA GLY A 105 -1.98 5.26 -1.53
C GLY A 105 -1.26 3.99 -1.11
N ILE A 106 -0.36 4.11 -0.13
CA ILE A 106 0.30 2.99 0.53
C ILE A 106 -0.02 3.04 2.02
N TRP A 107 -0.54 1.94 2.53
CA TRP A 107 -0.73 1.69 3.93
C TRP A 107 0.23 0.62 4.42
N VAL A 108 0.62 0.74 5.67
CA VAL A 108 1.37 -0.28 6.40
C VAL A 108 0.50 -0.79 7.55
N GLY A 109 0.68 -2.06 7.87
CA GLY A 109 0.07 -2.70 9.01
C GLY A 109 1.03 -3.74 9.57
N ASP A 110 0.85 -4.08 10.83
CA ASP A 110 1.62 -5.12 11.47
C ASP A 110 1.34 -6.49 10.86
N ASP A 111 2.25 -7.43 11.05
CA ASP A 111 1.92 -8.84 10.87
C ASP A 111 1.27 -9.42 12.15
N VAL A 112 0.88 -10.69 12.10
CA VAL A 112 0.13 -11.29 13.21
C VAL A 112 1.11 -12.06 14.08
N GLU A 113 1.43 -11.51 15.24
CA GLU A 113 2.44 -12.06 16.16
C GLU A 113 1.85 -12.76 17.40
N GLY A 114 0.62 -12.43 17.79
CA GLY A 114 -0.03 -13.02 18.96
C GLY A 114 0.30 -12.32 20.29
N ASP A 115 0.80 -11.08 20.24
CA ASP A 115 1.20 -10.29 21.41
C ASP A 115 0.14 -9.25 21.84
N GLY A 116 -0.94 -9.10 21.06
CA GLY A 116 -2.02 -8.16 21.27
C GLY A 116 -1.66 -6.71 20.96
N ALA A 117 -0.56 -6.45 20.24
CA ALA A 117 -0.05 -5.12 19.97
C ALA A 117 -0.01 -4.83 18.45
N PRO A 118 -1.15 -4.49 17.80
CA PRO A 118 -1.27 -4.41 16.33
C PRO A 118 -0.54 -3.22 15.66
N TRP A 119 0.35 -2.56 16.41
CA TRP A 119 1.18 -1.44 15.98
C TRP A 119 2.67 -1.67 16.28
N ILE A 120 3.01 -2.79 16.92
CA ILE A 120 4.34 -3.09 17.44
C ILE A 120 4.86 -4.35 16.76
N ASP A 121 5.72 -4.16 15.76
CA ASP A 121 6.38 -5.27 15.08
C ASP A 121 7.61 -5.72 15.89
N THR A 122 7.63 -6.98 16.35
CA THR A 122 8.76 -7.55 17.08
C THR A 122 9.58 -8.53 16.26
N ASN A 123 9.04 -9.00 15.12
CA ASN A 123 9.63 -10.04 14.30
C ASN A 123 10.21 -9.54 12.95
N GLN A 124 10.15 -8.22 12.69
CA GLN A 124 10.61 -7.58 11.46
C GLN A 124 9.79 -7.97 10.23
N ARG A 125 8.48 -8.13 10.39
CA ARG A 125 7.53 -8.39 9.30
C ARG A 125 6.41 -7.39 9.32
N ILE A 126 6.19 -6.80 8.16
CA ILE A 126 5.14 -5.79 8.00
C ILE A 126 4.31 -6.11 6.76
N ARG A 127 3.04 -5.76 6.84
CA ARG A 127 2.12 -5.82 5.71
C ARG A 127 2.09 -4.47 5.03
N VAL A 128 2.11 -4.48 3.71
CA VAL A 128 2.03 -3.28 2.87
C VAL A 128 0.84 -3.43 1.93
N LEU A 129 -0.08 -2.49 2.00
CA LEU A 129 -1.24 -2.40 1.14
C LEU A 129 -1.06 -1.22 0.18
N GLY A 130 -1.05 -1.49 -1.12
CA GLY A 130 -1.13 -0.45 -2.15
C GLY A 130 -2.53 -0.39 -2.73
N VAL A 131 -3.16 0.79 -2.72
CA VAL A 131 -4.45 1.04 -3.35
C VAL A 131 -4.29 2.06 -4.47
N VAL A 132 -4.93 1.79 -5.60
CA VAL A 132 -4.97 2.67 -6.77
C VAL A 132 -6.41 3.04 -7.09
N ALA A 133 -6.66 4.35 -7.21
CA ALA A 133 -7.86 4.91 -7.82
C ALA A 133 -7.53 5.35 -9.25
N GLY A 134 -8.04 4.60 -10.22
CA GLY A 134 -7.78 4.75 -11.65
C GLY A 134 -8.94 5.38 -12.44
N ARG A 135 -8.74 5.46 -13.75
CA ARG A 135 -9.69 6.10 -14.68
C ARG A 135 -10.99 5.29 -14.78
N GLY A 136 -12.08 5.96 -15.11
CA GLY A 136 -13.37 5.30 -15.33
C GLY A 136 -13.94 4.58 -14.10
N GLY A 137 -13.47 4.92 -12.89
CA GLY A 137 -13.83 4.24 -11.65
C GLY A 137 -13.06 2.95 -11.38
N ALA A 138 -12.04 2.62 -12.21
CA ALA A 138 -11.18 1.48 -11.98
C ALA A 138 -10.49 1.60 -10.63
N ARG A 139 -10.45 0.50 -9.89
CA ARG A 139 -9.84 0.44 -8.56
C ARG A 139 -9.13 -0.88 -8.40
N SER A 140 -7.94 -0.85 -7.83
CA SER A 140 -7.19 -2.07 -7.54
C SER A 140 -6.40 -1.93 -6.25
N SER A 141 -6.16 -3.06 -5.62
CA SER A 141 -5.37 -3.16 -4.40
C SER A 141 -4.47 -4.39 -4.42
N GLN A 142 -3.29 -4.24 -3.86
CA GLN A 142 -2.31 -5.31 -3.66
C GLN A 142 -1.86 -5.29 -2.20
N VAL A 143 -1.80 -6.47 -1.59
CA VAL A 143 -1.24 -6.62 -0.24
C VAL A 143 -0.08 -7.58 -0.27
N VAL A 144 1.02 -7.13 0.30
CA VAL A 144 2.23 -7.94 0.47
C VAL A 144 2.62 -8.02 1.93
N THR A 145 3.17 -9.15 2.33
CA THR A 145 3.90 -9.27 3.59
C THR A 145 5.38 -9.28 3.24
N ILE A 146 6.13 -8.37 3.84
CA ILE A 146 7.57 -8.27 3.68
C ILE A 146 8.27 -8.52 5.00
N ALA A 147 9.53 -8.93 4.93
CA ALA A 147 10.35 -9.22 6.09
C ALA A 147 11.79 -8.78 5.87
N ARG A 148 12.54 -8.60 6.95
CA ARG A 148 14.00 -8.49 6.93
C ARG A 148 14.61 -9.18 8.14
N SER A 149 15.84 -9.65 8.04
CA SER A 149 16.51 -10.33 9.15
C SER A 149 17.09 -9.38 10.21
N ALA A 150 17.33 -8.12 9.84
CA ALA A 150 17.83 -7.05 10.70
C ALA A 150 17.65 -5.67 10.03
N SER A 151 17.85 -4.60 10.80
CA SER A 151 17.95 -3.24 10.25
C SER A 151 19.01 -3.15 9.15
N GLY A 152 18.64 -2.57 8.00
CA GLY A 152 19.52 -2.47 6.82
C GLY A 152 19.72 -3.77 6.02
N ALA A 153 19.16 -4.90 6.46
CA ALA A 153 19.18 -6.14 5.70
C ALA A 153 18.22 -6.06 4.48
N PRO A 154 18.47 -6.86 3.43
CA PRO A 154 17.56 -6.93 2.28
C PRO A 154 16.13 -7.29 2.69
N VAL A 155 15.17 -6.60 2.10
CA VAL A 155 13.75 -6.91 2.25
C VAL A 155 13.42 -8.14 1.42
N THR A 156 12.74 -9.11 2.03
CA THR A 156 12.24 -10.33 1.39
C THR A 156 10.72 -10.28 1.33
N LEU A 157 10.15 -10.64 0.19
CA LEU A 157 8.71 -10.81 0.02
C LEU A 157 8.30 -12.19 0.54
N LEU A 158 7.45 -12.24 1.57
CA LEU A 158 6.96 -13.50 2.15
C LEU A 158 5.63 -13.95 1.53
N ALA A 159 4.73 -13.01 1.27
CA ALA A 159 3.41 -13.32 0.73
C ALA A 159 2.92 -12.19 -0.18
N TRP A 160 2.12 -12.55 -1.17
CA TRP A 160 1.47 -11.62 -2.10
C TRP A 160 0.00 -12.00 -2.25
N ARG A 161 -0.89 -11.02 -2.14
CA ARG A 161 -2.33 -11.17 -2.37
C ARG A 161 -2.85 -10.06 -3.26
N SER A 162 -3.44 -10.47 -4.36
CA SER A 162 -4.21 -9.60 -5.27
C SER A 162 -5.69 -9.75 -4.94
N GLY A 163 -6.45 -8.65 -4.95
CA GLY A 163 -7.91 -8.73 -4.78
C GLY A 163 -8.52 -7.42 -4.34
N GLN A 164 -9.85 -7.40 -4.22
CA GLN A 164 -10.58 -6.30 -3.59
C GLN A 164 -10.32 -6.37 -2.07
N TYR A 165 -9.25 -5.73 -1.63
CA TYR A 165 -9.30 -5.06 -0.34
C TYR A 165 -10.27 -3.93 -0.44
#